data_AF-A0A7J8BXF6-F1
#
_entry.id   AF-A0A7J8BXF6-F1
#
_cell.length_a   1.000
_cell.length_b   1.000
_cell.length_c   1.000
_cell.angle_alpha   90.00
_cell.angle_beta   90.00
_cell.angle_gamma   90.00
#
_symmetry.space_group_name_H-M   'P 1'
#
loop_
_entity.id
_entity.type
_entity.pdbx_description
1 polymer ?
#
loop_
_entity_poly.entity_id
_entity_poly.type
_entity_poly.pdbx_seq_one_letter_code
_entity_poly.pdbx_strand_id
1 'polypeptide(L)'
;MKALAGAGIPVPKVLDLCEDSRVIGTPFYLMEYCPGLIYKDSSLPGLEPSQRRAIYAAMNRVLCKLHSVDFKAAGLEDYGKHGDYIPRQVQTWIKQYRASETSTIPAMERLIEWLPLHLPRQQKLTVVHGDFRLDNLLFHPEKNEVLAVLDWELSTLGDPLVDVAHSCMAHYLPSSFPILPGLSGCDLTQLGIPAAEEYFRTYCLHMGIPPAENWNFYMAFSFFGMAAVLQGVYKGSLTGQASSATAEQSRKLSGFLSDLAWEFAVKEGFRIFKETPDTKPLTRSYHTWAGPRSLLSTPGTRRCTPLREFSSAHASKGALALSPEGLSPPAREPYQQLKQFMEQNVYPAEPELQSHQASSERWTPSPLVEDLKEKAKAEGLWNLFLPLETDPERKYGAGLTNVEYVHLCELMGTSLYAPEIFNCSAPDTGNMELLVRYGTEEQKARWLVPLLEGRAHSCFAMKEPQGALSDATNTESSIREDGFYVINGHKWWISENLLL
;
A
#
# COMPACT_ATOMS: atom_id res chain seq x y z
N MET A 1 -2.84 -22.19 6.46
CA MET A 1 -2.15 -21.90 7.75
C MET A 1 -2.10 -23.08 8.73
N LYS A 2 -3.21 -23.65 9.23
CA LYS A 2 -3.17 -24.79 10.21
C LYS A 2 -2.27 -25.95 9.76
N ALA A 3 -2.39 -26.38 8.49
CA ALA A 3 -1.54 -27.41 7.90
C ALA A 3 -0.04 -27.05 7.90
N LEU A 4 0.28 -25.79 7.57
CA LEU A 4 1.66 -25.30 7.52
C LEU A 4 2.29 -25.20 8.91
N ALA A 5 1.52 -24.81 9.93
CA ALA A 5 1.96 -24.86 11.32
C ALA A 5 2.32 -26.30 11.73
N GLY A 6 1.49 -27.29 11.33
CA GLY A 6 1.79 -28.72 11.53
C GLY A 6 3.04 -29.20 10.80
N ALA A 7 3.35 -28.61 9.64
CA ALA A 7 4.60 -28.83 8.90
C ALA A 7 5.79 -27.99 9.43
N GLY A 8 5.61 -27.28 10.54
CA GLY A 8 6.64 -26.50 11.21
C GLY A 8 6.96 -25.14 10.58
N ILE A 9 6.13 -24.64 9.67
CA ILE A 9 6.30 -23.28 9.14
C ILE A 9 5.86 -22.26 10.20
N PRO A 10 6.65 -21.21 10.47
CA PRO A 10 6.26 -20.16 11.41
C PRO A 10 5.08 -19.38 10.83
N VAL A 11 3.89 -19.60 11.37
CA VAL A 11 2.65 -18.88 11.03
C VAL A 11 1.89 -18.60 12.32
N PRO A 12 1.04 -17.55 12.38
CA PRO A 12 0.19 -17.32 13.53
C PRO A 12 -0.72 -18.53 13.77
N LYS A 13 -0.91 -18.91 15.04
CA LYS A 13 -1.80 -20.01 15.38
C LYS A 13 -3.24 -19.61 15.06
N VAL A 14 -3.85 -20.29 14.10
CA VAL A 14 -5.28 -20.11 13.79
C VAL A 14 -6.10 -20.70 14.94
N LEU A 15 -6.85 -19.85 15.63
CA LEU A 15 -7.71 -20.20 16.75
C LEU A 15 -9.04 -20.76 16.25
N ASP A 16 -9.70 -20.04 15.35
CA ASP A 16 -11.02 -20.44 14.84
C ASP A 16 -11.28 -19.93 13.42
N LEU A 17 -12.19 -20.58 12.70
CA LEU A 17 -12.71 -20.16 11.40
C LEU A 17 -14.24 -20.17 11.49
N CYS A 18 -14.86 -19.01 11.36
CA CYS A 18 -16.30 -18.85 11.32
C CYS A 18 -16.74 -18.56 9.88
N GLU A 19 -17.29 -19.59 9.22
CA GLU A 19 -17.90 -19.46 7.89
C GLU A 19 -19.35 -18.93 7.96
N ASP A 20 -19.93 -18.88 9.16
CA ASP A 20 -21.26 -18.34 9.37
C ASP A 20 -21.26 -16.81 9.33
N SER A 21 -21.54 -16.26 8.15
CA SER A 21 -21.68 -14.82 7.92
C SER A 21 -22.76 -14.15 8.80
N ARG A 22 -23.64 -14.90 9.47
CA ARG A 22 -24.65 -14.30 10.37
C ARG A 22 -24.05 -13.72 11.64
N VAL A 23 -22.84 -14.13 12.04
CA VAL A 23 -22.22 -13.68 13.30
C VAL A 23 -21.77 -12.22 13.21
N ILE A 24 -21.04 -11.83 12.14
CA ILE A 24 -20.55 -10.44 11.94
C ILE A 24 -20.76 -9.88 10.52
N GLY A 25 -21.53 -10.56 9.68
CA GLY A 25 -21.87 -10.12 8.32
C GLY A 25 -20.90 -10.54 7.21
N THR A 26 -19.89 -11.36 7.51
CA THR A 26 -18.94 -11.97 6.55
C THR A 26 -18.23 -13.16 7.21
N PRO A 27 -17.72 -14.15 6.45
CA PRO A 27 -16.82 -15.14 7.00
C PRO A 27 -15.57 -14.49 7.56
N PHE A 28 -15.05 -15.00 8.65
CA PHE A 28 -13.84 -14.51 9.29
C PHE A 28 -13.09 -15.64 10.01
N TYR A 29 -11.82 -15.40 10.32
CA TYR A 29 -11.05 -16.30 11.17
C TYR A 29 -10.33 -15.51 12.25
N LEU A 30 -10.03 -16.20 13.35
CA LEU A 30 -9.26 -15.66 14.46
C LEU A 30 -7.91 -16.35 14.51
N MET A 31 -6.87 -15.57 14.83
CA MET A 31 -5.53 -16.08 15.02
C MET A 31 -4.89 -15.42 16.25
N GLU A 32 -3.88 -16.08 16.79
CA GLU A 32 -3.08 -15.55 17.88
C GLU A 32 -2.37 -14.26 17.46
N TYR A 33 -2.35 -13.29 18.37
CA TYR A 33 -1.53 -12.09 18.21
C TYR A 33 -0.07 -12.44 18.49
N CYS A 34 0.79 -12.30 17.48
CA CYS A 34 2.22 -12.53 17.62
C CYS A 34 2.96 -11.19 17.81
N PRO A 35 3.53 -10.90 18.99
CA PRO A 35 4.35 -9.68 19.17
C PRO A 35 5.69 -9.82 18.43
N GLY A 36 6.04 -8.83 17.61
CA GLY A 36 7.29 -8.84 16.84
C GLY A 36 7.50 -7.58 16.02
N LEU A 37 8.53 -7.59 15.16
CA LEU A 37 8.90 -6.48 14.29
C LEU A 37 8.54 -6.77 12.83
N ILE A 38 7.98 -5.78 12.14
CA ILE A 38 7.73 -5.83 10.69
C ILE A 38 8.61 -4.76 10.04
N TYR A 39 9.45 -5.17 9.09
CA TYR A 39 10.31 -4.25 8.34
C TYR A 39 9.67 -3.87 7.02
N LYS A 40 9.17 -2.63 6.93
CA LYS A 40 8.58 -2.08 5.69
C LYS A 40 9.61 -1.64 4.66
N ASP A 41 10.76 -1.17 5.13
CA ASP A 41 11.85 -0.69 4.28
C ASP A 41 12.88 -1.81 4.06
N SER A 42 13.05 -2.20 2.79
CA SER A 42 14.00 -3.24 2.37
C SER A 42 15.46 -2.93 2.71
N SER A 43 15.79 -1.65 2.93
CA SER A 43 17.13 -1.18 3.30
C SER A 43 17.45 -1.39 4.78
N LEU A 44 16.45 -1.73 5.60
CA LEU A 44 16.60 -1.98 7.04
C LEU A 44 17.36 -0.83 7.76
N PRO A 45 16.78 0.39 7.78
CA PRO A 45 17.44 1.53 8.41
C PRO A 45 17.65 1.30 9.90
N GLY A 46 18.75 1.82 10.44
CA GLY A 46 19.11 1.67 11.86
C GLY A 46 19.74 0.32 12.26
N LEU A 47 19.81 -0.66 11.36
CA LEU A 47 20.51 -1.92 11.61
C LEU A 47 21.96 -1.90 11.10
N GLU A 48 22.84 -2.62 11.79
CA GLU A 48 24.22 -2.83 11.35
C GLU A 48 24.29 -3.77 10.13
N PRO A 49 25.31 -3.67 9.26
CA PRO A 49 25.41 -4.50 8.05
C PRO A 49 25.33 -6.02 8.30
N SER A 50 25.91 -6.49 9.41
CA SER A 50 25.85 -7.91 9.80
C SER A 50 24.43 -8.36 10.19
N GLN A 51 23.66 -7.47 10.83
CA GLN A 51 22.25 -7.73 11.18
C GLN A 51 21.39 -7.74 9.93
N ARG A 52 21.57 -6.80 9.00
CA ARG A 52 20.86 -6.81 7.70
C ARG A 52 21.08 -8.13 6.97
N ARG A 53 22.33 -8.58 6.88
CA ARG A 53 22.68 -9.88 6.28
C ARG A 53 21.96 -11.04 6.97
N ALA A 54 21.90 -11.03 8.31
CA ALA A 54 21.24 -12.08 9.08
C ALA A 54 19.72 -12.10 8.88
N ILE A 55 19.08 -10.93 8.73
CA ILE A 55 17.65 -10.81 8.41
C ILE A 55 17.34 -11.41 7.04
N TYR A 56 18.08 -11.03 5.99
CA TYR A 56 17.92 -11.62 4.65
C TYR A 56 18.20 -13.13 4.65
N ALA A 57 19.17 -13.60 5.46
CA ALA A 57 19.41 -15.04 5.63
C ALA A 57 18.26 -15.75 6.37
N ALA A 58 17.61 -15.11 7.34
CA ALA A 58 16.42 -15.65 8.01
C ALA A 58 15.23 -15.74 7.05
N MET A 59 14.99 -14.69 6.27
CA MET A 59 13.98 -14.65 5.19
C MET A 59 14.20 -15.81 4.20
N ASN A 60 15.43 -15.98 3.71
CA ASN A 60 15.77 -17.07 2.77
C ASN A 60 15.51 -18.47 3.37
N ARG A 61 15.90 -18.68 4.64
CA ARG A 61 15.70 -19.96 5.35
C ARG A 61 14.23 -20.33 5.48
N VAL A 62 13.36 -19.36 5.80
CA VAL A 62 11.91 -19.60 5.93
C VAL A 62 11.31 -19.91 4.57
N LEU A 63 11.72 -19.21 3.52
CA LEU A 63 11.27 -19.50 2.15
C LEU A 63 11.66 -20.92 1.72
N CYS A 64 12.90 -21.34 1.99
CA CYS A 64 13.34 -22.71 1.75
C CYS A 64 12.51 -23.73 2.53
N LYS A 65 12.21 -23.43 3.81
CA LYS A 65 11.39 -24.30 4.66
C LYS A 65 9.99 -24.46 4.09
N LEU A 66 9.36 -23.36 3.67
CA LEU A 66 8.04 -23.36 3.03
C LEU A 66 8.03 -24.24 1.77
N HIS A 67 9.00 -24.04 0.87
CA HIS A 67 9.09 -24.79 -0.37
C HIS A 67 9.55 -26.26 -0.19
N SER A 68 9.94 -26.64 1.03
CA SER A 68 10.29 -28.01 1.41
C SER A 68 9.14 -28.76 2.09
N VAL A 69 8.00 -28.11 2.32
CA VAL A 69 6.81 -28.76 2.88
C VAL A 69 6.32 -29.85 1.93
N ASP A 70 6.19 -31.07 2.46
CA ASP A 70 5.42 -32.12 1.80
C ASP A 70 3.94 -31.77 1.91
N PHE A 71 3.43 -31.07 0.89
CA PHE A 71 2.07 -30.61 0.85
C PHE A 71 1.05 -31.76 0.83
N LYS A 72 1.44 -32.97 0.39
CA LYS A 72 0.56 -34.14 0.44
C LYS A 72 0.43 -34.64 1.87
N ALA A 73 1.56 -34.81 2.56
CA ALA A 73 1.56 -35.19 3.98
C ALA A 73 0.88 -34.14 4.87
N ALA A 74 0.95 -32.86 4.50
CA ALA A 74 0.26 -31.77 5.19
C ALA A 74 -1.25 -31.66 4.88
N GLY A 75 -1.80 -32.50 3.99
CA GLY A 75 -3.22 -32.48 3.61
C GLY A 75 -3.60 -31.30 2.71
N LEU A 76 -2.66 -30.78 1.93
CA LEU A 76 -2.81 -29.66 1.00
C LEU A 76 -2.82 -30.10 -0.47
N GLU A 77 -3.09 -31.37 -0.77
CA GLU A 77 -3.08 -31.89 -2.15
C GLU A 77 -4.13 -31.20 -3.04
N ASP A 78 -5.30 -30.88 -2.48
CA ASP A 78 -6.39 -30.21 -3.20
C ASP A 78 -6.36 -28.68 -3.04
N TYR A 79 -5.30 -28.13 -2.44
CA TYR A 79 -5.20 -26.69 -2.16
C TYR A 79 -5.05 -25.83 -3.42
N GLY A 80 -4.48 -26.39 -4.48
CA GLY A 80 -4.25 -25.71 -5.75
C GLY A 80 -4.29 -26.68 -6.93
N LYS A 81 -4.31 -26.11 -8.14
CA LYS A 81 -4.31 -26.92 -9.37
C LYS A 81 -2.94 -27.55 -9.61
N HIS A 82 -2.93 -28.85 -9.95
CA HIS A 82 -1.71 -29.57 -10.31
C HIS A 82 -1.25 -29.23 -11.74
N GLY A 83 0.08 -29.24 -11.97
CA GLY A 83 0.70 -28.95 -13.28
C GLY A 83 0.55 -27.50 -13.74
N ASP A 84 1.15 -27.13 -14.86
CA ASP A 84 0.95 -25.87 -15.63
C ASP A 84 0.73 -24.57 -14.83
N TYR A 85 1.41 -24.40 -13.70
CA TYR A 85 1.25 -23.22 -12.86
C TYR A 85 1.66 -21.94 -13.61
N ILE A 86 2.88 -21.89 -14.14
CA ILE A 86 3.41 -20.72 -14.83
C ILE A 86 2.56 -20.35 -16.06
N PRO A 87 2.23 -21.28 -17.00
CA PRO A 87 1.35 -20.97 -18.12
C PRO A 87 0.01 -20.36 -17.70
N ARG A 88 -0.64 -20.93 -16.66
CA ARG A 88 -1.92 -20.41 -16.17
C ARG A 88 -1.79 -19.01 -15.57
N GLN A 89 -0.74 -18.77 -14.79
CA GLN A 89 -0.52 -17.46 -14.19
C GLN A 89 -0.23 -16.41 -15.27
N VAL A 90 0.58 -16.73 -16.28
CA VAL A 90 0.82 -15.85 -17.44
C VAL A 90 -0.50 -15.48 -18.11
N GLN A 91 -1.36 -16.46 -18.42
CA GLN A 91 -2.67 -16.18 -19.03
C GLN A 91 -3.60 -15.36 -18.11
N THR A 92 -3.53 -15.60 -16.80
CA THR A 92 -4.32 -14.85 -15.80
C THR A 92 -3.90 -13.37 -15.79
N TRP A 93 -2.59 -13.09 -15.72
CA TRP A 93 -2.08 -11.73 -15.74
C TRP A 93 -2.34 -11.02 -17.08
N ILE A 94 -2.22 -11.73 -18.21
CA ILE A 94 -2.60 -11.18 -19.52
C ILE A 94 -4.07 -10.77 -19.51
N LYS A 95 -4.97 -11.65 -19.04
CA LYS A 95 -6.40 -11.37 -18.97
C LYS A 95 -6.70 -10.18 -18.06
N GLN A 96 -6.06 -10.10 -16.89
CA GLN A 96 -6.23 -8.99 -15.95
C GLN A 96 -5.71 -7.67 -16.52
N TYR A 97 -4.55 -7.67 -17.17
CA TYR A 97 -4.02 -6.49 -17.86
C TYR A 97 -4.96 -6.01 -18.96
N ARG A 98 -5.43 -6.92 -19.84
CA ARG A 98 -6.38 -6.58 -20.92
C ARG A 98 -7.69 -6.02 -20.39
N ALA A 99 -8.20 -6.60 -19.30
CA ALA A 99 -9.40 -6.07 -18.64
C ALA A 99 -9.18 -4.69 -18.01
N SER A 100 -7.93 -4.35 -17.65
CA SER A 100 -7.55 -3.08 -17.02
C SER A 100 -6.84 -2.09 -17.96
N GLU A 101 -6.75 -2.39 -19.25
CA GLU A 101 -6.02 -1.58 -20.21
C GLU A 101 -6.70 -0.20 -20.38
N THR A 102 -5.91 0.87 -20.20
CA THR A 102 -6.35 2.28 -20.36
C THR A 102 -5.66 2.95 -21.55
N SER A 103 -4.44 2.52 -21.86
CA SER A 103 -3.61 3.00 -22.96
C SER A 103 -2.57 1.93 -23.28
N THR A 104 -2.17 1.83 -24.54
CA THR A 104 -1.16 0.85 -24.96
C THR A 104 0.19 1.14 -24.33
N ILE A 105 0.75 0.17 -23.61
CA ILE A 105 2.11 0.22 -23.06
C ILE A 105 2.99 -0.69 -23.93
N PRO A 106 3.91 -0.17 -24.77
CA PRO A 106 4.66 -0.99 -25.72
C PRO A 106 5.44 -2.14 -25.09
N ALA A 107 5.94 -1.96 -23.86
CA ALA A 107 6.63 -3.02 -23.13
C ALA A 107 5.69 -4.15 -22.69
N MET A 108 4.47 -3.84 -22.25
CA MET A 108 3.46 -4.86 -21.92
C MET A 108 3.07 -5.66 -23.16
N GLU A 109 2.86 -5.02 -24.32
CA GLU A 109 2.54 -5.72 -25.56
C GLU A 109 3.60 -6.76 -25.91
N ARG A 110 4.88 -6.36 -25.85
CA ARG A 110 6.00 -7.28 -26.10
C ARG A 110 6.08 -8.40 -25.06
N LEU A 111 5.79 -8.13 -23.79
CA LEU A 111 5.77 -9.15 -22.74
C LEU A 111 4.62 -10.14 -22.92
N ILE A 112 3.44 -9.67 -23.34
CA ILE A 112 2.26 -10.50 -23.62
C ILE A 112 2.54 -11.49 -24.75
N GLU A 113 3.32 -11.09 -25.76
CA GLU A 113 3.79 -11.98 -26.82
C GLU A 113 4.94 -12.89 -26.35
N TRP A 114 5.89 -12.36 -25.58
CA TRP A 114 7.12 -13.05 -25.22
C TRP A 114 6.94 -14.12 -24.15
N LEU A 115 6.20 -13.84 -23.07
CA LEU A 115 6.04 -14.75 -21.91
C LEU A 115 5.48 -16.13 -22.30
N PRO A 116 4.42 -16.25 -23.12
CA PRO A 116 3.90 -17.55 -23.55
C PRO A 116 4.90 -18.38 -24.37
N LEU A 117 5.84 -17.74 -25.06
CA LEU A 117 6.82 -18.40 -25.93
C LEU A 117 8.09 -18.86 -25.18
N HIS A 118 8.31 -18.35 -23.97
CA HIS A 118 9.56 -18.55 -23.20
C HIS A 118 9.33 -19.24 -21.85
N LEU A 119 8.23 -20.01 -21.74
CA LEU A 119 7.86 -20.72 -20.53
C LEU A 119 8.99 -21.67 -20.03
N PRO A 120 9.22 -21.76 -18.71
CA PRO A 120 10.15 -22.72 -18.13
C PRO A 120 9.80 -24.16 -18.52
N ARG A 121 10.80 -24.94 -18.93
CA ARG A 121 10.62 -26.36 -19.34
C ARG A 121 10.33 -27.29 -18.16
N GLN A 122 10.88 -26.97 -17.00
CA GLN A 122 10.70 -27.74 -15.77
C GLN A 122 10.02 -26.85 -14.75
N GLN A 123 8.97 -27.38 -14.12
CA GLN A 123 8.26 -26.72 -13.03
C GLN A 123 8.24 -27.67 -11.84
N LYS A 124 8.53 -27.14 -10.66
CA LYS A 124 8.33 -27.86 -9.40
C LYS A 124 6.97 -27.46 -8.84
N LEU A 125 6.27 -28.37 -8.19
CA LEU A 125 5.03 -28.06 -7.50
C LEU A 125 5.29 -28.05 -5.99
N THR A 126 5.17 -26.89 -5.37
CA THR A 126 5.29 -26.69 -3.91
C THR A 126 4.18 -25.78 -3.43
N VAL A 127 4.02 -25.66 -2.11
CA VAL A 127 3.26 -24.52 -1.56
C VAL A 127 4.02 -23.25 -1.92
N VAL A 128 3.33 -22.28 -2.51
CA VAL A 128 3.85 -20.94 -2.78
C VAL A 128 3.00 -19.93 -2.03
N HIS A 129 3.63 -18.90 -1.48
CA HIS A 129 2.99 -17.82 -0.77
C HIS A 129 2.28 -16.86 -1.72
N GLY A 130 2.85 -16.58 -2.90
CA GLY A 130 2.30 -15.67 -3.89
C GLY A 130 2.72 -14.21 -3.70
N ASP A 131 2.82 -13.74 -2.44
CA ASP A 131 3.34 -12.40 -2.10
C ASP A 131 4.45 -12.47 -1.04
N PHE A 132 5.50 -13.28 -1.27
CA PHE A 132 6.57 -13.44 -0.27
C PHE A 132 7.54 -12.24 -0.31
N ARG A 133 7.43 -11.37 0.70
CA ARG A 133 8.22 -10.13 0.83
C ARG A 133 8.49 -9.80 2.30
N LEU A 134 9.48 -8.92 2.53
CA LEU A 134 10.04 -8.64 3.86
C LEU A 134 8.99 -8.14 4.88
N ASP A 135 8.02 -7.35 4.44
CA ASP A 135 6.96 -6.76 5.27
C ASP A 135 5.79 -7.71 5.53
N ASN A 136 5.76 -8.87 4.86
CA ASN A 136 4.86 -9.98 5.20
C ASN A 136 5.52 -10.95 6.21
N LEU A 137 6.67 -10.59 6.77
CA LEU A 137 7.39 -11.37 7.76
C LEU A 137 7.46 -10.64 9.09
N LEU A 138 7.05 -11.34 10.14
CA LEU A 138 7.19 -10.89 11.51
C LEU A 138 8.49 -11.46 12.10
N PHE A 139 9.38 -10.59 12.55
CA PHE A 139 10.68 -10.95 13.13
C PHE A 139 10.69 -10.86 14.66
N HIS A 140 11.53 -11.65 15.30
CA HIS A 140 11.77 -11.53 16.73
C HIS A 140 12.50 -10.21 17.03
N PRO A 141 12.16 -9.47 18.11
CA PRO A 141 12.79 -8.18 18.43
C PRO A 141 14.29 -8.18 18.75
N GLU A 142 14.90 -9.36 18.93
CA GLU A 142 16.27 -9.51 19.46
C GLU A 142 17.06 -10.58 18.69
N LYS A 143 16.35 -11.61 18.21
CA LYS A 143 16.93 -12.71 17.43
C LYS A 143 16.67 -12.51 15.95
N ASN A 144 17.63 -12.92 15.12
CA ASN A 144 17.49 -12.90 13.66
C ASN A 144 16.68 -14.11 13.17
N GLU A 145 15.42 -14.19 13.60
CA GLU A 145 14.47 -15.26 13.28
C GLU A 145 13.09 -14.69 12.92
N VAL A 146 12.41 -15.37 12.00
CA VAL A 146 11.03 -15.06 11.62
C VAL A 146 10.09 -15.84 12.53
N LEU A 147 9.22 -15.12 13.23
CA LEU A 147 8.19 -15.65 14.12
C LEU A 147 6.93 -16.06 13.35
N ALA A 148 6.58 -15.33 12.29
CA ALA A 148 5.40 -15.61 11.48
C ALA A 148 5.53 -15.10 10.05
N VAL A 149 5.03 -15.87 9.10
CA VAL A 149 4.71 -15.44 7.74
C VAL A 149 3.23 -15.08 7.69
N LEU A 150 2.93 -13.88 7.18
CA LEU A 150 1.61 -13.27 7.14
C LEU A 150 1.10 -13.13 5.70
N ASP A 151 -0.18 -12.83 5.55
CA ASP A 151 -0.82 -12.51 4.27
C ASP A 151 -0.83 -13.64 3.22
N TRP A 152 -1.53 -14.73 3.56
CA TRP A 152 -1.62 -15.94 2.74
C TRP A 152 -2.69 -15.88 1.65
N GLU A 153 -3.25 -14.71 1.31
CA GLU A 153 -4.42 -14.62 0.42
C GLU A 153 -4.15 -15.07 -1.02
N LEU A 154 -2.92 -14.89 -1.51
CA LEU A 154 -2.49 -15.29 -2.85
C LEU A 154 -1.86 -16.68 -2.91
N SER A 155 -1.79 -17.37 -1.77
CA SER A 155 -1.07 -18.64 -1.68
C SER A 155 -1.78 -19.79 -2.37
N THR A 156 -1.00 -20.69 -2.96
CA THR A 156 -1.51 -21.83 -3.74
C THR A 156 -0.44 -22.92 -3.90
N LEU A 157 -0.67 -23.91 -4.76
CA LEU A 157 0.35 -24.82 -5.24
C LEU A 157 0.93 -24.30 -6.57
N GLY A 158 2.25 -24.10 -6.61
CA GLY A 158 2.91 -23.48 -7.76
C GLY A 158 4.42 -23.70 -7.81
N ASP A 159 5.06 -22.99 -8.74
CA ASP A 159 6.51 -23.03 -8.88
C ASP A 159 7.18 -22.13 -7.83
N PRO A 160 8.08 -22.69 -6.99
CA PRO A 160 8.71 -21.95 -5.90
C PRO A 160 9.57 -20.77 -6.37
N LEU A 161 10.07 -20.79 -7.62
CA LEU A 161 10.93 -19.72 -8.13
C LEU A 161 10.17 -18.40 -8.31
N VAL A 162 8.84 -18.44 -8.38
CA VAL A 162 8.02 -17.21 -8.42
C VAL A 162 8.13 -16.44 -7.11
N ASP A 163 8.04 -17.09 -5.96
CA ASP A 163 8.21 -16.42 -4.67
C ASP A 163 9.65 -15.90 -4.48
N VAL A 164 10.64 -16.63 -4.99
CA VAL A 164 12.05 -16.20 -4.92
C VAL A 164 12.27 -14.95 -5.78
N ALA A 165 11.74 -14.92 -7.00
CA ALA A 165 11.82 -13.76 -7.89
C ALA A 165 11.05 -12.56 -7.30
N HIS A 166 9.87 -12.80 -6.73
CA HIS A 166 9.08 -11.77 -6.05
C HIS A 166 9.85 -11.16 -4.86
N SER A 167 10.48 -12.00 -4.04
CA SER A 167 11.37 -11.57 -2.94
C SER A 167 12.52 -10.68 -3.42
N CYS A 168 13.00 -10.90 -4.65
CA CYS A 168 14.11 -10.16 -5.23
C CYS A 168 13.69 -8.83 -5.86
N MET A 169 12.40 -8.58 -6.12
CA MET A 169 11.95 -7.38 -6.83
C MET A 169 12.45 -6.07 -6.21
N ALA A 170 12.45 -5.97 -4.88
CA ALA A 170 12.92 -4.78 -4.17
C ALA A 170 14.35 -4.37 -4.56
N HIS A 171 15.21 -5.31 -4.98
CA HIS A 171 16.59 -5.02 -5.37
C HIS A 171 16.70 -4.13 -6.62
N TYR A 172 15.67 -4.14 -7.47
CA TYR A 172 15.68 -3.43 -8.75
C TYR A 172 14.73 -2.22 -8.77
N LEU A 173 13.92 -2.03 -7.71
CA LEU A 173 13.05 -0.88 -7.56
C LEU A 173 13.80 0.31 -6.94
N PRO A 174 13.45 1.56 -7.28
CA PRO A 174 14.03 2.73 -6.63
C PRO A 174 13.58 2.84 -5.16
N SER A 175 14.41 3.45 -4.31
CA SER A 175 14.06 3.68 -2.90
C SER A 175 12.83 4.58 -2.70
N SER A 176 12.54 5.45 -3.67
CA SER A 176 11.35 6.29 -3.71
C SER A 176 10.09 5.58 -4.25
N PHE A 177 10.16 4.29 -4.53
CA PHE A 177 9.01 3.54 -5.02
C PHE A 177 7.94 3.45 -3.91
N PRO A 178 6.72 3.96 -4.13
CA PRO A 178 5.78 4.28 -3.04
C PRO A 178 5.14 3.06 -2.38
N ILE A 179 5.12 1.91 -3.05
CA ILE A 179 4.45 0.69 -2.58
C ILE A 179 5.44 -0.24 -1.86
N LEU A 180 6.64 -0.36 -2.43
CA LEU A 180 7.73 -1.21 -1.95
C LEU A 180 9.02 -0.42 -2.10
N PRO A 181 9.52 0.23 -1.03
CA PRO A 181 10.81 0.92 -1.06
C PRO A 181 11.90 -0.04 -1.51
N GLY A 182 12.51 0.26 -2.65
CA GLY A 182 13.52 -0.59 -3.26
C GLY A 182 14.95 -0.22 -2.87
N LEU A 183 15.90 -0.94 -3.46
CA LEU A 183 17.34 -0.84 -3.19
C LEU A 183 18.16 -0.42 -4.41
N SER A 184 17.49 -0.08 -5.51
CA SER A 184 18.17 0.33 -6.73
C SER A 184 19.00 1.60 -6.48
N GLY A 185 20.29 1.53 -6.81
CA GLY A 185 21.25 2.61 -6.59
C GLY A 185 21.89 2.62 -5.19
N CYS A 186 21.49 1.73 -4.27
CA CYS A 186 22.16 1.56 -2.99
C CYS A 186 23.45 0.73 -3.12
N ASP A 187 24.47 1.03 -2.31
CA ASP A 187 25.63 0.15 -2.15
C ASP A 187 25.27 -1.03 -1.25
N LEU A 188 24.78 -2.12 -1.86
CA LEU A 188 24.37 -3.33 -1.13
C LEU A 188 25.51 -3.93 -0.31
N THR A 189 26.76 -3.81 -0.78
CA THR A 189 27.93 -4.35 -0.08
C THR A 189 28.16 -3.57 1.21
N GLN A 190 28.12 -2.24 1.15
CA GLN A 190 28.24 -1.38 2.33
C GLN A 190 27.06 -1.58 3.29
N LEU A 191 25.85 -1.77 2.77
CA LEU A 191 24.68 -2.06 3.58
C LEU A 191 24.71 -3.45 4.21
N GLY A 192 25.50 -4.38 3.69
CA GLY A 192 25.51 -5.78 4.12
C GLY A 192 24.34 -6.60 3.58
N ILE A 193 23.58 -6.07 2.62
CA ILE A 193 22.45 -6.75 1.98
C ILE A 193 23.00 -7.62 0.83
N PRO A 194 22.61 -8.90 0.71
CA PRO A 194 23.04 -9.73 -0.41
C PRO A 194 22.49 -9.19 -1.73
N ALA A 195 23.25 -9.33 -2.83
CA ALA A 195 22.69 -9.08 -4.16
C ALA A 195 21.57 -10.07 -4.47
N ALA A 196 20.64 -9.71 -5.36
CA ALA A 196 19.52 -10.60 -5.74
C ALA A 196 20.02 -11.96 -6.27
N GLU A 197 21.10 -11.97 -7.06
CA GLU A 197 21.72 -13.18 -7.58
C GLU A 197 22.40 -14.01 -6.47
N GLU A 198 22.96 -13.36 -5.45
CA GLU A 198 23.52 -14.03 -4.27
C GLU A 198 22.40 -14.67 -3.42
N TYR A 199 21.30 -13.94 -3.21
CA TYR A 199 20.12 -14.43 -2.50
C TYR A 199 19.51 -15.66 -3.20
N PHE A 200 19.33 -15.58 -4.53
CA PHE A 200 18.84 -16.68 -5.36
C PHE A 200 19.78 -17.91 -5.32
N ARG A 201 21.10 -17.70 -5.42
CA ARG A 201 22.07 -18.81 -5.32
C ARG A 201 22.05 -19.47 -3.95
N THR A 202 21.91 -18.68 -2.89
CA THR A 202 21.79 -19.17 -1.50
C THR A 202 20.53 -20.02 -1.34
N TYR A 203 19.41 -19.58 -1.90
CA TYR A 203 18.17 -20.35 -1.94
C TYR A 203 18.39 -21.70 -2.66
N CYS A 204 18.99 -21.70 -3.84
CA CYS A 204 19.26 -22.92 -4.61
C CYS A 204 20.15 -23.91 -3.84
N LEU A 205 21.20 -23.39 -3.19
CA LEU A 205 22.10 -24.18 -2.35
C LEU A 205 21.36 -24.85 -1.19
N HIS A 206 20.54 -24.11 -0.45
CA HIS A 206 19.76 -24.65 0.67
C HIS A 206 18.72 -25.68 0.22
N MET A 207 18.10 -25.47 -0.94
CA MET A 207 17.12 -26.39 -1.53
C MET A 207 17.77 -27.60 -2.22
N GLY A 208 19.09 -27.63 -2.38
CA GLY A 208 19.81 -28.69 -3.09
C GLY A 208 19.44 -28.78 -4.57
N ILE A 209 19.07 -27.65 -5.20
CA ILE A 209 18.69 -27.58 -6.62
C ILE A 209 19.71 -26.78 -7.42
N PRO A 210 19.93 -27.10 -8.71
CA PRO A 210 20.75 -26.25 -9.57
C PRO A 210 20.07 -24.88 -9.79
N PRO A 211 20.85 -23.78 -9.88
CA PRO A 211 20.30 -22.48 -10.27
C PRO A 211 19.60 -22.57 -11.63
N ALA A 212 18.35 -22.12 -11.67
CA ALA A 212 17.56 -22.07 -12.90
C ALA A 212 18.26 -21.23 -13.97
N GLU A 213 18.34 -21.79 -15.17
CA GLU A 213 18.94 -21.14 -16.31
C GLU A 213 18.15 -19.89 -16.73
N ASN A 214 16.83 -20.00 -16.75
CA ASN A 214 15.93 -18.94 -17.14
C ASN A 214 15.54 -18.00 -15.99
N TRP A 215 16.48 -17.66 -15.10
CA TRP A 215 16.21 -16.77 -13.96
C TRP A 215 15.57 -15.43 -14.38
N ASN A 216 16.01 -14.84 -15.49
CA ASN A 216 15.44 -13.58 -15.95
C ASN A 216 13.98 -13.71 -16.42
N PHE A 217 13.55 -14.90 -16.85
CA PHE A 217 12.12 -15.16 -17.11
C PHE A 217 11.29 -14.92 -15.84
N TYR A 218 11.73 -15.47 -14.71
CA TYR A 218 10.99 -15.32 -13.44
C TYR A 218 10.95 -13.86 -12.97
N MET A 219 12.07 -13.14 -13.09
CA MET A 219 12.09 -11.69 -12.79
C MET A 219 11.17 -10.89 -13.73
N ALA A 220 11.21 -11.15 -15.04
CA ALA A 220 10.33 -10.52 -16.01
C ALA A 220 8.84 -10.82 -15.71
N PHE A 221 8.55 -12.08 -15.37
CA PHE A 221 7.21 -12.53 -14.99
C PHE A 221 6.69 -11.84 -13.71
N SER A 222 7.51 -11.73 -12.66
CA SER A 222 7.12 -11.04 -11.41
C SER A 222 6.86 -9.55 -11.64
N PHE A 223 7.72 -8.86 -12.39
CA PHE A 223 7.48 -7.44 -12.74
C PHE A 223 6.28 -7.25 -13.66
N PHE A 224 6.03 -8.18 -14.60
CA PHE A 224 4.83 -8.17 -15.43
C PHE A 224 3.54 -8.29 -14.61
N GLY A 225 3.50 -9.23 -13.66
CA GLY A 225 2.37 -9.38 -12.74
C GLY A 225 2.12 -8.11 -11.93
N MET A 226 3.17 -7.52 -11.37
CA MET A 226 3.05 -6.27 -10.61
C MET A 226 2.60 -5.09 -11.50
N ALA A 227 3.11 -4.98 -12.73
CA ALA A 227 2.65 -3.97 -13.68
C ALA A 227 1.15 -4.12 -13.99
N ALA A 228 0.66 -5.36 -14.17
CA ALA A 228 -0.75 -5.63 -14.39
C ALA A 228 -1.63 -5.24 -13.19
N VAL A 229 -1.19 -5.49 -11.96
CA VAL A 229 -1.90 -5.05 -10.74
C VAL A 229 -1.97 -3.52 -10.67
N LEU A 230 -0.85 -2.81 -10.88
CA LEU A 230 -0.83 -1.34 -10.87
C LEU A 230 -1.69 -0.73 -11.98
N GLN A 231 -1.75 -1.39 -13.14
CA GLN A 231 -2.63 -0.99 -14.22
C GLN A 231 -4.11 -1.12 -13.82
N GLY A 232 -4.47 -2.19 -13.09
CA GLY A 232 -5.79 -2.37 -12.47
C GLY A 232 -6.16 -1.21 -11.55
N VAL A 233 -5.26 -0.89 -10.60
CA VAL A 233 -5.42 0.24 -9.67
C VAL A 233 -5.55 1.57 -10.43
N TYR A 234 -4.74 1.76 -11.46
CA TYR A 234 -4.82 2.96 -12.30
C TYR A 234 -6.17 3.07 -13.02
N LYS A 235 -6.68 1.99 -13.63
CA LYS A 235 -8.00 2.02 -14.26
C LYS A 235 -9.11 2.37 -13.27
N GLY A 236 -9.08 1.78 -12.07
CA GLY A 236 -10.04 2.11 -11.00
C GLY A 236 -10.01 3.59 -10.60
N SER A 237 -8.81 4.18 -10.56
CA SER A 237 -8.66 5.62 -10.29
C SER A 237 -9.26 6.51 -11.38
N LEU A 238 -9.14 6.14 -12.66
CA LEU A 238 -9.74 6.89 -13.77
C LEU A 238 -11.27 6.83 -13.78
N THR A 239 -11.85 5.73 -13.32
CA THR A 239 -13.31 5.56 -13.20
C THR A 239 -13.91 6.24 -11.96
N GLY A 240 -13.13 7.08 -11.27
CA GLY A 240 -13.60 7.90 -10.15
C GLY A 240 -13.55 7.24 -8.78
N GLN A 241 -12.89 6.08 -8.62
CA GLN A 241 -12.72 5.42 -7.31
C GLN A 241 -11.48 5.89 -6.52
N ALA A 242 -10.56 6.63 -7.13
CA ALA A 242 -9.38 7.16 -6.44
C ALA A 242 -8.96 8.53 -6.99
N SER A 243 -8.24 9.29 -6.17
CA SER A 243 -7.85 10.67 -6.49
C SER A 243 -7.01 10.78 -7.77
N SER A 244 -7.11 11.90 -8.48
CA SER A 244 -6.39 12.16 -9.75
C SER A 244 -4.85 12.15 -9.60
N ALA A 245 -4.32 12.49 -8.42
CA ALA A 245 -2.89 12.43 -8.13
C ALA A 245 -2.38 10.98 -8.03
N THR A 246 -3.17 10.10 -7.39
CA THR A 246 -2.89 8.65 -7.32
C THR A 246 -2.95 7.99 -8.69
N ALA A 247 -3.83 8.49 -9.57
CA ALA A 247 -3.99 7.99 -10.93
C ALA A 247 -2.72 8.20 -11.78
N GLU A 248 -2.23 9.44 -11.85
CA GLU A 248 -1.04 9.78 -12.65
C GLU A 248 0.23 9.08 -12.14
N GLN A 249 0.34 8.89 -10.82
CA GLN A 249 1.43 8.13 -10.22
C GLN A 249 1.35 6.64 -10.59
N SER A 250 0.18 6.01 -10.44
CA SER A 250 -0.01 4.60 -10.77
C SER A 250 0.28 4.30 -12.24
N ARG A 251 -0.12 5.19 -13.15
CA ARG A 251 0.22 5.11 -14.58
C ARG A 251 1.72 5.10 -14.84
N LYS A 252 2.46 6.03 -14.23
CA LYS A 252 3.93 6.12 -14.37
C LYS A 252 4.62 4.88 -13.83
N LEU A 253 4.16 4.37 -12.70
CA LEU A 253 4.72 3.16 -12.08
C LEU A 253 4.46 1.91 -12.94
N SER A 254 3.23 1.75 -13.45
CA SER A 254 2.88 0.67 -14.38
C SER A 254 3.80 0.65 -15.60
N GLY A 255 4.03 1.81 -16.24
CA GLY A 255 4.97 1.95 -17.35
C GLY A 255 6.41 1.57 -16.97
N PHE A 256 6.92 2.11 -15.86
CA PHE A 256 8.27 1.80 -15.36
C PHE A 256 8.48 0.30 -15.09
N LEU A 257 7.53 -0.36 -14.43
CA LEU A 257 7.61 -1.80 -14.16
C LEU A 257 7.55 -2.62 -15.44
N SER A 258 6.74 -2.18 -16.41
CA SER A 258 6.64 -2.83 -17.71
C SER A 258 7.97 -2.77 -18.47
N ASP A 259 8.63 -1.62 -18.47
CA ASP A 259 9.95 -1.46 -19.08
C ASP A 259 11.01 -2.32 -18.37
N LEU A 260 11.02 -2.33 -17.03
CA LEU A 260 11.94 -3.16 -16.25
C LEU A 260 11.72 -4.65 -16.51
N ALA A 261 10.46 -5.11 -16.56
CA ALA A 261 10.11 -6.48 -16.93
C ALA A 261 10.66 -6.83 -18.32
N TRP A 262 10.50 -5.91 -19.28
CA TRP A 262 11.00 -6.09 -20.64
C TRP A 262 12.53 -6.15 -20.71
N GLU A 263 13.26 -5.37 -19.90
CA GLU A 263 14.72 -5.48 -19.81
C GLU A 263 15.18 -6.87 -19.38
N PHE A 264 14.49 -7.50 -18.44
CA PHE A 264 14.77 -8.89 -18.04
C PHE A 264 14.44 -9.89 -19.15
N ALA A 265 13.30 -9.72 -19.84
CA ALA A 265 12.95 -10.56 -20.99
C ALA A 265 14.00 -10.47 -22.11
N VAL A 266 14.52 -9.27 -22.38
CA VAL A 266 15.60 -9.05 -23.37
C VAL A 266 16.89 -9.74 -22.94
N LYS A 267 17.30 -9.62 -21.67
CA LYS A 267 18.48 -10.33 -21.12
C LYS A 267 18.37 -11.84 -21.33
N GLU A 268 17.17 -12.39 -21.15
CA GLU A 268 16.90 -13.81 -21.39
C GLU A 268 16.99 -14.18 -22.88
N GLY A 269 16.39 -13.36 -23.76
CA GLY A 269 16.49 -13.56 -25.20
C GLY A 269 17.94 -13.61 -25.69
N PHE A 270 18.80 -12.70 -25.24
CA PHE A 270 20.23 -12.69 -25.58
C PHE A 270 20.99 -13.94 -25.09
N ARG A 271 20.53 -14.57 -24.00
CA ARG A 271 21.10 -15.83 -23.51
C ARG A 271 20.80 -16.96 -24.49
N ILE A 272 19.54 -17.10 -24.92
CA ILE A 272 19.11 -18.15 -25.85
C ILE A 272 19.84 -18.04 -27.20
N PHE A 273 20.05 -16.82 -27.70
CA PHE A 273 20.84 -16.58 -28.91
C PHE A 273 22.32 -16.97 -28.81
N LYS A 274 22.91 -17.01 -27.60
CA LYS A 274 24.30 -17.48 -27.41
C LYS A 274 24.41 -19.00 -27.35
N GLU A 275 23.33 -19.71 -27.05
CA GLU A 275 23.30 -21.18 -26.95
C GLU A 275 23.01 -21.87 -28.30
N THR A 276 22.57 -21.13 -29.33
CA THR A 276 22.45 -21.67 -30.69
C THR A 276 23.84 -21.87 -31.33
N PRO A 277 24.17 -23.04 -31.90
CA PRO A 277 25.48 -23.29 -32.50
C PRO A 277 25.70 -22.37 -33.70
N ASP A 278 26.91 -21.80 -33.79
CA ASP A 278 27.34 -20.83 -34.82
C ASP A 278 26.91 -21.24 -36.23
N THR A 279 25.80 -20.67 -36.72
CA THR A 279 25.58 -20.54 -38.15
C THR A 279 26.49 -19.44 -38.67
N LYS A 280 27.51 -19.88 -39.43
CA LYS A 280 28.56 -19.10 -40.13
C LYS A 280 28.20 -17.63 -40.38
N PRO A 281 29.06 -16.66 -39.98
CA PRO A 281 28.78 -15.26 -40.18
C PRO A 281 28.90 -14.89 -41.67
N LEU A 282 27.83 -14.36 -42.24
CA LEU A 282 27.91 -13.57 -43.47
C LEU A 282 28.53 -12.21 -43.10
N THR A 283 29.76 -12.02 -43.56
CA THR A 283 30.54 -10.80 -43.45
C THR A 283 29.82 -9.61 -44.09
N ARG A 284 29.60 -8.55 -43.31
CA ARG A 284 29.52 -7.20 -43.85
C ARG A 284 30.36 -6.25 -42.99
N SER A 285 31.45 -5.78 -43.59
CA SER A 285 32.38 -4.82 -43.01
C SER A 285 31.75 -3.44 -42.95
N TYR A 286 31.81 -2.80 -41.78
CA TYR A 286 31.87 -1.35 -41.67
C TYR A 286 33.07 -0.99 -40.81
N HIS A 287 34.04 -0.33 -41.44
CA HIS A 287 35.16 0.32 -40.78
C HIS A 287 34.72 1.70 -40.30
N THR A 288 35.06 2.06 -39.06
CA THR A 288 35.55 3.40 -38.74
C THR A 288 36.71 3.29 -37.76
N TRP A 289 37.85 3.73 -38.25
CA TRP A 289 39.12 3.85 -37.56
C TRP A 289 39.11 5.07 -36.64
N ALA A 290 39.47 4.89 -35.37
CA ALA A 290 40.19 5.89 -34.58
C ALA A 290 40.99 5.16 -33.49
N GLY A 291 42.31 5.19 -33.61
CA GLY A 291 43.26 4.48 -32.76
C GLY A 291 43.49 5.11 -31.38
N PRO A 292 44.34 4.46 -30.56
CA PRO A 292 44.39 4.66 -29.12
C PRO A 292 45.34 5.80 -28.71
N ARG A 293 44.94 6.61 -27.71
CA ARG A 293 45.88 7.46 -26.97
C ARG A 293 45.81 7.17 -25.47
N SER A 294 46.99 6.81 -24.97
CA SER A 294 47.41 6.49 -23.61
C SER A 294 46.93 7.49 -22.55
N LEU A 295 46.35 6.97 -21.46
CA LEU A 295 46.10 7.65 -20.20
C LEU A 295 47.36 7.58 -19.33
N LEU A 296 48.05 8.70 -19.16
CA LEU A 296 48.98 8.93 -18.06
C LEU A 296 48.94 10.41 -17.67
N SER A 297 48.27 10.74 -16.55
CA SER A 297 48.52 11.98 -15.80
C SER A 297 47.97 11.86 -14.37
N THR A 298 48.70 12.47 -13.45
CA THR A 298 48.74 12.32 -11.98
C THR A 298 47.53 12.92 -11.21
N PRO A 299 47.29 12.53 -9.94
CA PRO A 299 46.11 12.91 -9.18
C PRO A 299 46.21 14.32 -8.59
N GLY A 300 45.25 15.19 -8.94
CA GLY A 300 45.07 16.52 -8.37
C GLY A 300 44.11 16.51 -7.18
N THR A 301 44.59 17.01 -6.05
CA THR A 301 43.92 17.17 -4.75
C THR A 301 42.62 17.97 -4.85
N ARG A 302 41.46 17.37 -4.52
CA ARG A 302 40.22 18.12 -4.27
C ARG A 302 40.18 18.60 -2.82
N ARG A 303 40.11 19.91 -2.62
CA ARG A 303 39.77 20.52 -1.32
C ARG A 303 38.24 20.49 -1.14
N CYS A 304 37.79 19.92 -0.02
CA CYS A 304 36.42 20.09 0.48
C CYS A 304 36.27 21.48 1.11
N THR A 305 35.21 22.19 0.74
CA THR A 305 34.70 23.35 1.49
C THR A 305 33.63 22.85 2.45
N PRO A 306 33.62 23.24 3.74
CA PRO A 306 32.55 22.82 4.65
C PRO A 306 31.25 23.55 4.35
N LEU A 307 30.13 22.84 4.49
CA LEU A 307 28.77 23.37 4.50
C LEU A 307 28.64 24.48 5.55
N ARG A 308 28.06 25.59 5.12
CA ARG A 308 27.76 26.76 5.95
C ARG A 308 26.54 26.45 6.81
N GLU A 309 26.65 26.72 8.11
CA GLU A 309 25.56 26.63 9.08
C GLU A 309 24.32 27.41 8.62
N PHE A 310 23.15 26.78 8.69
CA PHE A 310 21.88 27.43 8.43
C PHE A 310 21.52 28.35 9.61
N SER A 311 21.53 29.65 9.34
CA SER A 311 20.96 30.67 10.22
C SER A 311 19.44 30.68 10.11
N SER A 312 18.77 30.72 11.26
CA SER A 312 17.33 30.85 11.41
C SER A 312 16.86 32.28 11.09
N ALA A 313 16.46 32.54 9.86
CA ALA A 313 15.50 33.59 9.50
C ALA A 313 15.28 33.58 7.99
N HIS A 314 14.16 33.00 7.56
CA HIS A 314 13.32 33.38 6.40
C HIS A 314 12.50 32.16 5.98
N ALA A 315 11.25 32.11 6.45
CA ALA A 315 10.26 31.18 5.93
C ALA A 315 9.96 31.57 4.47
N SER A 316 10.51 30.81 3.52
CA SER A 316 10.16 30.91 2.11
C SER A 316 8.76 30.35 1.89
N LYS A 317 7.89 31.12 1.22
CA LYS A 317 6.65 30.60 0.63
C LYS A 317 6.96 29.32 -0.17
N GLY A 318 6.41 28.18 0.26
CA GLY A 318 6.51 26.90 -0.46
C GLY A 318 7.09 25.71 0.31
N ALA A 319 7.50 25.86 1.57
CA ALA A 319 7.88 24.71 2.40
C ALA A 319 6.61 24.06 3.02
N LEU A 320 6.44 22.75 2.82
CA LEU A 320 5.42 21.97 3.52
C LEU A 320 5.73 21.97 5.02
N ALA A 321 4.76 22.33 5.85
CA ALA A 321 4.91 22.28 7.31
C ALA A 321 4.92 20.82 7.77
N LEU A 322 6.11 20.28 8.03
CA LEU A 322 6.31 18.89 8.47
C LEU A 322 6.22 18.70 10.00
N SER A 323 6.13 19.80 10.76
CA SER A 323 5.92 19.77 12.21
C SER A 323 5.01 20.93 12.65
N PRO A 324 4.39 20.87 13.84
CA PRO A 324 3.55 21.94 14.36
C PRO A 324 4.28 23.30 14.47
N GLU A 325 5.59 23.29 14.72
CA GLU A 325 6.42 24.51 14.75
C GLU A 325 6.55 25.15 13.36
N GLY A 326 6.43 24.34 12.31
CA GLY A 326 6.42 24.77 10.92
C GLY A 326 5.08 25.38 10.46
N LEU A 327 4.02 25.31 11.27
CA LEU A 327 2.72 25.91 10.94
C LEU A 327 2.84 27.42 10.78
N SER A 328 2.04 27.96 9.86
CA SER A 328 1.91 29.40 9.68
C SER A 328 1.39 30.06 10.96
N PRO A 329 1.70 31.35 11.20
CA PRO A 329 1.20 32.04 12.39
C PRO A 329 -0.33 31.93 12.58
N PRO A 330 -1.16 32.07 11.54
CA PRO A 330 -2.62 31.88 11.65
C PRO A 330 -3.06 30.45 12.02
N ALA A 331 -2.30 29.41 11.66
CA ALA A 331 -2.65 28.02 11.97
C ALA A 331 -2.12 27.55 13.34
N ARG A 332 -1.10 28.22 13.89
CA ARG A 332 -0.47 27.84 15.16
C ARG A 332 -1.37 28.14 16.37
N GLU A 333 -2.10 29.23 16.33
CA GLU A 333 -3.04 29.63 17.39
C GLU A 333 -4.16 28.58 17.59
N PRO A 334 -4.96 28.20 16.57
CA PRO A 334 -5.99 27.18 16.75
C PRO A 334 -5.40 25.81 17.12
N TYR A 335 -4.20 25.46 16.64
CA TYR A 335 -3.52 24.23 17.07
C TYR A 335 -3.19 24.23 18.57
N GLN A 336 -2.66 25.35 19.10
CA GLN A 336 -2.32 25.47 20.52
C GLN A 336 -3.57 25.49 21.40
N GLN A 337 -4.62 26.21 20.99
CA GLN A 337 -5.91 26.22 21.69
C GLN A 337 -6.54 24.84 21.71
N LEU A 338 -6.57 24.15 20.57
CA LEU A 338 -7.05 22.78 20.48
C LEU A 338 -6.28 21.84 21.41
N LYS A 339 -4.93 21.93 21.42
CA LYS A 339 -4.11 21.10 22.31
C LYS A 339 -4.43 21.33 23.77
N GLN A 340 -4.56 22.60 24.18
CA GLN A 340 -4.93 22.93 25.54
C GLN A 340 -6.34 22.43 25.88
N PHE A 341 -7.29 22.58 24.98
CA PHE A 341 -8.66 22.10 25.17
C PHE A 341 -8.70 20.57 25.33
N MET A 342 -7.96 19.84 24.51
CA MET A 342 -7.84 18.39 24.59
C MET A 342 -7.30 17.96 25.97
N GLU A 343 -6.22 18.60 26.43
CA GLU A 343 -5.60 18.32 27.73
C GLU A 343 -6.51 18.64 28.93
N GLN A 344 -7.30 19.71 28.84
CA GLN A 344 -8.10 20.22 29.97
C GLN A 344 -9.50 19.63 30.03
N ASN A 345 -10.10 19.32 28.88
CA ASN A 345 -11.52 18.97 28.80
C ASN A 345 -11.76 17.59 28.21
N VAL A 346 -11.04 17.18 27.16
CA VAL A 346 -11.34 15.94 26.42
C VAL A 346 -10.73 14.71 27.08
N TYR A 347 -9.40 14.66 27.25
CA TYR A 347 -8.74 13.49 27.84
C TYR A 347 -9.27 13.15 29.26
N PRO A 348 -9.54 14.14 30.15
CA PRO A 348 -10.13 13.84 31.45
C PRO A 348 -11.56 13.26 31.37
N ALA A 349 -12.31 13.57 30.30
CA ALA A 349 -13.68 13.10 30.10
C ALA A 349 -13.76 11.68 29.49
N GLU A 350 -12.70 11.19 28.85
CA GLU A 350 -12.70 9.91 28.13
C GLU A 350 -13.19 8.70 28.95
N PRO A 351 -12.82 8.53 30.24
CA PRO A 351 -13.31 7.39 31.01
C PRO A 351 -14.84 7.39 31.20
N GLU A 352 -15.44 8.58 31.35
CA GLU A 352 -16.88 8.72 31.48
C GLU A 352 -17.58 8.49 30.13
N LEU A 353 -17.03 9.04 29.05
CA LEU A 353 -17.52 8.81 27.69
C LEU A 353 -17.46 7.32 27.31
N GLN A 354 -16.38 6.63 27.69
CA GLN A 354 -16.24 5.19 27.49
C GLN A 354 -17.26 4.40 28.32
N SER A 355 -17.55 4.85 29.54
CA SER A 355 -18.58 4.24 30.40
C SER A 355 -19.98 4.40 29.80
N HIS A 356 -20.29 5.58 29.26
CA HIS A 356 -21.55 5.81 28.53
C HIS A 356 -21.66 4.91 27.30
N GLN A 357 -20.59 4.77 26.50
CA GLN A 357 -20.55 3.90 25.32
C GLN A 357 -20.68 2.40 25.66
N ALA A 358 -20.20 1.98 26.84
CA ALA A 358 -20.35 0.62 27.33
C ALA A 358 -21.73 0.33 27.97
N SER A 359 -22.53 1.37 28.21
CA SER A 359 -23.83 1.26 28.87
C SER A 359 -24.97 0.90 27.92
N SER A 360 -26.17 0.70 28.48
CA SER A 360 -27.40 0.56 27.70
C SER A 360 -27.77 1.83 26.91
N GLU A 361 -27.24 2.99 27.31
CA GLU A 361 -27.49 4.31 26.70
C GLU A 361 -26.53 4.61 25.54
N ARG A 362 -25.71 3.65 25.11
CA ARG A 362 -24.76 3.82 23.99
C ARG A 362 -25.35 4.32 22.68
N TRP A 363 -26.68 4.23 22.51
CA TRP A 363 -27.41 4.67 21.32
C TRP A 363 -28.07 6.04 21.48
N THR A 364 -27.86 6.73 22.60
CA THR A 364 -28.32 8.10 22.83
C THR A 364 -27.15 9.08 22.79
N PRO A 365 -27.37 10.35 22.42
CA PRO A 365 -26.34 11.38 22.53
C PRO A 365 -25.85 11.50 23.98
N SER A 366 -24.53 11.53 24.17
CA SER A 366 -23.93 11.72 25.49
C SER A 366 -24.08 13.18 25.94
N PRO A 367 -24.70 13.46 27.10
CA PRO A 367 -24.81 14.82 27.62
C PRO A 367 -23.45 15.52 27.77
N LEU A 368 -22.42 14.74 28.14
CA LEU A 368 -21.06 15.26 28.29
C LEU A 368 -20.44 15.67 26.96
N VAL A 369 -20.73 14.94 25.88
CA VAL A 369 -20.29 15.34 24.52
C VAL A 369 -20.98 16.64 24.11
N GLU A 370 -22.28 16.77 24.35
CA GLU A 370 -23.02 18.00 24.03
C GLU A 370 -22.49 19.22 24.82
N ASP A 371 -22.17 19.05 26.11
CA ASP A 371 -21.54 20.11 26.91
C ASP A 371 -20.15 20.49 26.37
N LEU A 372 -19.36 19.50 25.92
CA LEU A 372 -18.05 19.72 25.33
C LEU A 372 -18.14 20.42 23.96
N LYS A 373 -19.15 20.09 23.13
CA LYS A 373 -19.44 20.78 21.87
C LYS A 373 -19.71 22.26 22.11
N GLU A 374 -20.53 22.61 23.09
CA GLU A 374 -20.84 24.02 23.40
C GLU A 374 -19.60 24.78 23.93
N LYS A 375 -18.75 24.14 24.73
CA LYS A 375 -17.46 24.71 25.13
C LYS A 375 -16.52 24.93 23.95
N ALA A 376 -16.41 23.94 23.06
CA ALA A 376 -15.58 24.04 21.87
C ALA A 376 -16.04 25.18 20.94
N LYS A 377 -17.36 25.35 20.75
CA LYS A 377 -17.94 26.49 20.03
C LYS A 377 -17.57 27.83 20.68
N ALA A 378 -17.67 27.93 22.00
CA ALA A 378 -17.34 29.16 22.73
C ALA A 378 -15.85 29.54 22.63
N GLU A 379 -14.96 28.56 22.48
CA GLU A 379 -13.53 28.77 22.28
C GLU A 379 -13.12 28.92 20.80
N GLY A 380 -14.07 28.88 19.87
CA GLY A 380 -13.78 29.02 18.43
C GLY A 380 -13.14 27.77 17.79
N LEU A 381 -13.25 26.61 18.44
CA LEU A 381 -12.70 25.33 17.98
C LEU A 381 -13.69 24.51 17.15
N TRP A 382 -14.62 25.17 16.45
CA TRP A 382 -15.72 24.52 15.73
C TRP A 382 -15.54 24.62 14.21
N ASN A 383 -15.89 23.58 13.45
CA ASN A 383 -15.79 23.52 11.99
C ASN A 383 -14.36 23.79 11.45
N LEU A 384 -13.34 23.21 12.09
CA LEU A 384 -11.93 23.46 11.76
C LEU A 384 -11.48 22.87 10.40
N PHE A 385 -12.32 22.03 9.80
CA PHE A 385 -12.00 21.19 8.64
C PHE A 385 -12.16 21.86 7.27
N LEU A 386 -12.94 22.94 7.16
CA LEU A 386 -13.24 23.53 5.86
C LEU A 386 -12.01 24.24 5.28
N PRO A 387 -11.47 23.76 4.14
CA PRO A 387 -10.25 24.33 3.60
C PRO A 387 -10.52 25.69 2.96
N LEU A 388 -9.51 26.58 3.02
CA LEU A 388 -9.55 27.90 2.41
C LEU A 388 -9.91 27.88 0.91
N GLU A 389 -9.60 26.78 0.21
CA GLU A 389 -9.96 26.61 -1.20
C GLU A 389 -11.47 26.41 -1.41
N THR A 390 -12.16 25.77 -0.47
CA THR A 390 -13.61 25.54 -0.51
C THR A 390 -14.39 26.71 0.08
N ASP A 391 -13.83 27.39 1.08
CA ASP A 391 -14.40 28.56 1.73
C ASP A 391 -13.41 29.75 1.72
N PRO A 392 -13.21 30.40 0.55
CA PRO A 392 -12.21 31.48 0.43
C PRO A 392 -12.52 32.71 1.28
N GLU A 393 -13.79 32.94 1.59
CA GLU A 393 -14.26 34.04 2.43
C GLU A 393 -14.19 33.72 3.93
N ARG A 394 -13.85 32.47 4.31
CA ARG A 394 -13.84 31.97 5.69
C ARG A 394 -15.18 32.18 6.39
N LYS A 395 -16.27 31.95 5.64
CA LYS A 395 -17.64 32.16 6.10
C LYS A 395 -18.08 31.08 7.09
N TYR A 396 -17.57 29.87 6.97
CA TYR A 396 -18.10 28.68 7.65
C TYR A 396 -17.07 27.93 8.50
N GLY A 397 -15.78 27.97 8.15
CA GLY A 397 -14.73 27.29 8.92
C GLY A 397 -13.50 28.15 9.20
N ALA A 398 -12.48 27.53 9.80
CA ALA A 398 -11.29 28.22 10.31
C ALA A 398 -10.37 28.81 9.21
N GLY A 399 -10.60 28.49 7.93
CA GLY A 399 -9.81 29.03 6.81
C GLY A 399 -8.39 28.49 6.77
N LEU A 400 -8.20 27.26 7.23
CA LEU A 400 -6.93 26.53 7.18
C LEU A 400 -6.72 25.91 5.80
N THR A 401 -5.46 25.67 5.41
CA THR A 401 -5.16 24.77 4.30
C THR A 401 -5.27 23.31 4.75
N ASN A 402 -5.44 22.37 3.82
CA ASN A 402 -5.43 20.93 4.16
C ASN A 402 -4.15 20.48 4.87
N VAL A 403 -3.01 21.07 4.52
CA VAL A 403 -1.71 20.80 5.15
C VAL A 403 -1.65 21.35 6.58
N GLU A 404 -2.34 22.44 6.88
CA GLU A 404 -2.41 22.97 8.24
C GLU A 404 -3.41 22.18 9.09
N TYR A 405 -4.58 21.86 8.51
CA TYR A 405 -5.62 21.09 9.18
C TYR A 405 -5.16 19.66 9.55
N VAL A 406 -4.27 19.04 8.77
CA VAL A 406 -3.76 17.68 9.08
C VAL A 406 -3.11 17.57 10.47
N HIS A 407 -2.44 18.64 10.94
CA HIS A 407 -1.83 18.67 12.27
C HIS A 407 -2.89 18.72 13.38
N LEU A 408 -4.01 19.40 13.12
CA LEU A 408 -5.16 19.40 14.03
C LEU A 408 -5.87 18.05 14.00
N CYS A 409 -5.96 17.40 12.84
CA CYS A 409 -6.48 16.03 12.72
C CYS A 409 -5.63 15.01 13.49
N GLU A 410 -4.30 15.10 13.41
CA GLU A 410 -3.41 14.21 14.17
C GLU A 410 -3.66 14.35 15.67
N LEU A 411 -3.82 15.59 16.14
CA LEU A 411 -4.11 15.88 17.54
C LEU A 411 -5.52 15.44 17.97
N MET A 412 -6.56 15.68 17.17
CA MET A 412 -7.91 15.17 17.48
C MET A 412 -7.96 13.64 17.42
N GLY A 413 -7.20 13.02 16.52
CA GLY A 413 -7.15 11.58 16.31
C GLY A 413 -6.55 10.79 17.47
N THR A 414 -5.98 11.45 18.48
CA THR A 414 -5.55 10.80 19.73
C THR A 414 -6.73 10.42 20.64
N SER A 415 -7.94 10.93 20.35
CA SER A 415 -9.17 10.62 21.08
C SER A 415 -10.28 10.19 20.11
N LEU A 416 -11.04 9.16 20.47
CA LEU A 416 -12.16 8.69 19.66
C LEU A 416 -13.34 9.68 19.60
N TYR A 417 -13.46 10.57 20.60
CA TYR A 417 -14.59 11.47 20.76
C TYR A 417 -14.31 12.89 20.25
N ALA A 418 -13.04 13.28 20.17
CA ALA A 418 -12.63 14.63 19.81
C ALA A 418 -13.19 15.11 18.46
N PRO A 419 -13.14 14.32 17.36
CA PRO A 419 -13.68 14.79 16.08
C PRO A 419 -15.15 15.23 16.18
N GLU A 420 -15.98 14.53 16.94
CA GLU A 420 -17.39 14.89 17.14
C GLU A 420 -17.54 16.17 17.97
N ILE A 421 -16.73 16.33 19.02
CA ILE A 421 -16.72 17.52 19.91
C ILE A 421 -16.41 18.81 19.14
N PHE A 422 -15.61 18.74 18.07
CA PHE A 422 -15.22 19.90 17.26
C PHE A 422 -15.98 20.02 15.92
N ASN A 423 -17.03 19.21 15.70
CA ASN A 423 -17.77 19.10 14.43
C ASN A 423 -16.86 18.78 13.23
N CYS A 424 -15.89 17.93 13.47
CA CYS A 424 -14.86 17.49 12.54
C CYS A 424 -14.93 15.97 12.27
N SER A 425 -16.03 15.31 12.63
CA SER A 425 -16.26 13.88 12.39
C SER A 425 -16.72 13.62 10.95
N ALA A 426 -16.25 12.52 10.37
CA ALA A 426 -16.86 11.95 9.18
C ALA A 426 -18.16 11.21 9.59
N PRO A 427 -19.21 11.19 8.75
CA PRO A 427 -19.25 11.68 7.36
C PRO A 427 -19.63 13.17 7.20
N ASP A 428 -19.90 13.88 8.29
CA ASP A 428 -20.41 15.26 8.27
C ASP A 428 -19.50 16.23 7.53
N THR A 429 -18.19 16.18 7.80
CA THR A 429 -17.21 17.07 7.15
C THR A 429 -17.23 16.99 5.63
N GLY A 430 -17.23 15.77 5.07
CA GLY A 430 -17.26 15.57 3.62
C GLY A 430 -18.56 16.06 2.98
N ASN A 431 -19.70 15.80 3.62
CA ASN A 431 -21.00 16.25 3.12
C ASN A 431 -21.16 17.77 3.19
N MET A 432 -20.66 18.40 4.26
CA MET A 432 -20.60 19.85 4.36
C MET A 432 -19.72 20.45 3.26
N GLU A 433 -18.55 19.87 2.98
CA GLU A 433 -17.67 20.35 1.91
C GLU A 433 -18.36 20.31 0.53
N LEU A 434 -19.07 19.22 0.22
CA LEU A 434 -19.85 19.09 -1.02
C LEU A 434 -20.95 20.14 -1.13
N LEU A 435 -21.70 20.38 -0.05
CA LEU A 435 -22.77 21.38 -0.01
C LEU A 435 -22.24 22.80 -0.14
N VAL A 436 -21.07 23.11 0.44
CA VAL A 436 -20.42 24.42 0.27
C VAL A 436 -20.07 24.65 -1.20
N ARG A 437 -19.45 23.65 -1.85
CA ARG A 437 -18.98 23.77 -3.25
C ARG A 437 -20.11 23.77 -4.28
N TYR A 438 -21.11 22.90 -4.10
CA TYR A 438 -22.05 22.57 -5.17
C TYR A 438 -23.53 22.78 -4.80
N GLY A 439 -23.84 23.04 -3.53
CA GLY A 439 -25.21 23.23 -3.08
C GLY A 439 -25.81 24.52 -3.62
N THR A 440 -27.10 24.48 -4.02
CA THR A 440 -27.89 25.70 -4.22
C THR A 440 -28.10 26.42 -2.88
N GLU A 441 -28.50 27.70 -2.91
CA GLU A 441 -28.74 28.45 -1.69
C GLU A 441 -29.86 27.82 -0.83
N GLU A 442 -30.88 27.25 -1.47
CA GLU A 442 -31.93 26.49 -0.79
C GLU A 442 -31.40 25.21 -0.15
N GLN A 443 -30.51 24.48 -0.85
CA GLN A 443 -29.87 23.27 -0.31
C GLN A 443 -28.94 23.60 0.85
N LYS A 444 -28.18 24.70 0.76
CA LYS A 444 -27.31 25.17 1.85
C LYS A 444 -28.14 25.58 3.07
N ALA A 445 -29.21 26.36 2.89
CA ALA A 445 -30.08 26.74 3.99
C ALA A 445 -30.75 25.54 4.66
N ARG A 446 -31.15 24.53 3.86
CA ARG A 446 -31.84 23.34 4.36
C ARG A 446 -30.92 22.33 5.03
N TRP A 447 -29.71 22.11 4.50
CA TRP A 447 -28.85 21.00 4.90
C TRP A 447 -27.50 21.45 5.47
N LEU A 448 -26.83 22.41 4.84
CA LEU A 448 -25.50 22.85 5.27
C LEU A 448 -25.58 23.60 6.62
N VAL A 449 -26.51 24.55 6.76
CA VAL A 449 -26.62 25.37 7.99
C VAL A 449 -26.88 24.50 9.23
N PRO A 450 -27.84 23.55 9.23
CA PRO A 450 -28.01 22.66 10.38
C PRO A 450 -26.77 21.81 10.73
N LEU A 451 -26.04 21.31 9.71
CA LEU A 451 -24.79 20.55 9.92
C LEU A 451 -23.69 21.43 10.53
N LEU A 452 -23.51 22.65 10.01
CA LEU A 452 -22.53 23.61 10.54
C LEU A 452 -22.84 24.04 11.97
N GLU A 453 -24.10 24.00 12.38
CA GLU A 453 -24.54 24.34 13.74
C GLU A 453 -24.52 23.14 14.70
N GLY A 454 -24.26 21.92 14.20
CA GLY A 454 -24.32 20.68 14.97
C GLY A 454 -25.73 20.26 15.37
N ARG A 455 -26.76 20.74 14.65
CA ARG A 455 -28.18 20.38 14.91
C ARG A 455 -28.68 19.24 14.03
N ALA A 456 -27.87 18.83 13.07
CA ALA A 456 -28.12 17.68 12.21
C ALA A 456 -26.82 16.88 12.08
N HIS A 457 -26.99 15.60 11.81
CA HIS A 457 -25.91 14.71 11.40
C HIS A 457 -26.25 14.12 10.05
N SER A 458 -25.23 13.90 9.25
CA SER A 458 -25.33 13.20 7.99
C SER A 458 -25.02 11.73 8.20
N CYS A 459 -25.69 10.90 7.42
CA CYS A 459 -25.50 9.47 7.47
C CYS A 459 -24.80 9.02 6.19
N PHE A 460 -23.95 8.00 6.28
CA PHE A 460 -23.31 7.41 5.12
C PHE A 460 -23.70 5.93 4.99
N ALA A 461 -24.26 5.59 3.82
CA ALA A 461 -24.82 4.28 3.55
C ALA A 461 -24.11 3.63 2.36
N MET A 462 -22.99 2.97 2.64
CA MET A 462 -22.18 2.32 1.60
C MET A 462 -22.58 0.87 1.39
N LYS A 463 -22.62 0.07 2.46
CA LYS A 463 -22.69 -1.40 2.40
C LYS A 463 -24.02 -1.91 1.84
N GLU A 464 -23.97 -2.72 0.80
CA GLU A 464 -25.08 -3.39 0.13
C GLU A 464 -25.04 -4.90 0.38
N PRO A 465 -26.16 -5.62 0.21
CA PRO A 465 -26.22 -7.04 0.51
C PRO A 465 -25.41 -7.96 -0.38
N GLN A 466 -25.13 -7.51 -1.61
CA GLN A 466 -24.72 -8.44 -2.66
C GLN A 466 -23.20 -8.57 -2.78
N GLY A 467 -22.42 -7.81 -2.01
CA GLY A 467 -20.96 -7.90 -2.06
C GLY A 467 -20.20 -6.99 -1.09
N ALA A 468 -18.89 -7.20 -1.04
CA ALA A 468 -17.95 -6.33 -0.32
C ALA A 468 -17.75 -5.02 -1.09
N LEU A 469 -17.87 -3.89 -0.37
CA LEU A 469 -17.84 -2.53 -0.94
C LEU A 469 -16.63 -1.72 -0.47
N SER A 470 -15.53 -2.41 -0.18
CA SER A 470 -14.21 -1.75 -0.14
C SER A 470 -13.87 -1.12 -1.50
N ASP A 471 -14.45 -1.66 -2.59
CA ASP A 471 -14.50 -1.06 -3.91
C ASP A 471 -15.92 -0.57 -4.23
N ALA A 472 -16.06 0.74 -4.48
CA ALA A 472 -17.33 1.36 -4.82
C ALA A 472 -17.90 0.86 -6.18
N THR A 473 -17.11 0.21 -7.06
CA THR A 473 -17.64 -0.41 -8.30
C THR A 473 -18.62 -1.53 -8.05
N ASN A 474 -18.53 -2.18 -6.91
CA ASN A 474 -19.44 -3.25 -6.54
C ASN A 474 -20.80 -2.70 -6.07
N THR A 475 -21.00 -1.38 -6.10
CA THR A 475 -22.28 -0.74 -5.79
C THR A 475 -23.28 -1.04 -6.90
N GLU A 476 -24.31 -1.82 -6.58
CA GLU A 476 -25.44 -2.11 -7.46
C GLU A 476 -26.55 -1.05 -7.36
N SER A 477 -26.48 -0.13 -6.39
CA SER A 477 -27.38 1.04 -6.36
C SER A 477 -27.32 1.79 -7.69
N SER A 478 -28.48 2.03 -8.28
CA SER A 478 -28.62 2.71 -9.56
C SER A 478 -29.19 4.11 -9.38
N ILE A 479 -28.81 5.01 -10.27
CA ILE A 479 -29.37 6.36 -10.36
C ILE A 479 -29.93 6.57 -11.78
N ARG A 480 -31.14 7.09 -11.88
CA ARG A 480 -31.75 7.52 -13.14
C ARG A 480 -32.33 8.93 -12.99
N GLU A 481 -32.29 9.70 -14.05
CA GLU A 481 -32.91 11.02 -14.13
C GLU A 481 -34.28 10.93 -14.81
N ASP A 482 -35.31 11.46 -14.16
CA ASP A 482 -36.70 11.47 -14.64
C ASP A 482 -37.43 12.72 -14.11
N GLY A 483 -36.95 13.90 -14.50
CA GLY A 483 -37.35 15.21 -13.92
C GLY A 483 -36.82 15.44 -12.49
N PHE A 484 -36.50 14.36 -11.78
CA PHE A 484 -35.74 14.31 -10.53
C PHE A 484 -34.82 13.08 -10.56
N TYR A 485 -33.78 13.09 -9.73
CA TYR A 485 -32.93 11.92 -9.57
C TYR A 485 -33.63 10.86 -8.72
N VAL A 486 -33.80 9.66 -9.29
CA VAL A 486 -34.30 8.48 -8.58
C VAL A 486 -33.10 7.60 -8.27
N ILE A 487 -32.83 7.42 -6.98
CA ILE A 487 -31.80 6.50 -6.48
C ILE A 487 -32.49 5.23 -6.00
N ASN A 488 -32.08 4.07 -6.51
CA ASN A 488 -32.66 2.77 -6.14
C ASN A 488 -31.55 1.79 -5.76
N GLY A 489 -31.59 1.29 -4.52
CA GLY A 489 -30.63 0.32 -3.99
C GLY A 489 -30.98 -0.13 -2.57
N HIS A 490 -30.34 -1.19 -2.09
CA HIS A 490 -30.55 -1.73 -0.75
C HIS A 490 -29.26 -1.62 0.07
N LYS A 491 -29.35 -1.06 1.28
CA LYS A 491 -28.21 -0.82 2.18
C LYS A 491 -28.37 -1.61 3.48
N TRP A 492 -27.33 -2.31 3.93
CA TRP A 492 -27.33 -3.10 5.19
C TRP A 492 -27.14 -2.25 6.43
N TRP A 493 -26.17 -1.34 6.36
CA TRP A 493 -25.72 -0.54 7.49
C TRP A 493 -25.61 0.91 7.03
N ILE A 494 -26.06 1.80 7.90
CA ILE A 494 -25.96 3.24 7.75
C ILE A 494 -25.16 3.71 8.97
N SER A 495 -24.04 4.40 8.74
CA SER A 495 -23.26 4.97 9.84
C SER A 495 -23.97 6.20 10.37
N GLU A 496 -24.05 6.27 11.70
CA GLU A 496 -24.67 7.33 12.51
C GLU A 496 -26.18 7.50 12.30
N ASN A 497 -26.91 7.52 13.43
CA ASN A 497 -28.35 7.66 13.67
C ASN A 497 -29.37 7.54 12.51
N LEU A 498 -30.46 6.82 12.81
CA LEU A 498 -31.63 6.58 11.96
C LEU A 498 -32.06 7.83 11.13
N LEU A 499 -32.23 7.65 9.82
CA LEU A 499 -33.00 8.56 8.96
C LEU A 499 -34.38 8.79 9.61
N LEU A 500 -34.71 10.04 9.96
CA LEU A 500 -36.08 10.48 10.21
C LEU A 500 -36.76 10.88 8.90
#